data_AF-A0A4P5ZJ80-F1
#
_entry.id   AF-A0A4P5ZJ80-F1
#
_cell.length_a   1.000
_cell.length_b   1.000
_cell.length_c   1.000
_cell.angle_alpha   90.00
_cell.angle_beta   90.00
_cell.angle_gamma   90.00
#
_symmetry.space_group_name_H-M   'P 1'
#
loop_
_entity.id
_entity.type
_entity.pdbx_description
1 polymer ?
#
loop_
_entity_poly.entity_id
_entity_poly.type
_entity_poly.pdbx_seq_one_letter_code
_entity_poly.pdbx_strand_id
1 'polypeptide(L)'
;MNGADLEEANLINANLSQAQMRGIRLTKADLTGANLEQASLMWANLNWANLSQTDLRDADLRDASLLGAKIENTQFQGAQLPQSLKLYLDLAMTCSNLYQAHTQKCDLELG
;
A
#
# COMPACT_ATOMS: atom_id res chain seq x y z
N MET A 1 5.45 18.59 -5.64
CA MET A 1 6.57 17.80 -6.20
C MET A 1 6.06 16.85 -7.30
N ASN A 2 5.14 17.31 -8.16
CA ASN A 2 4.58 16.42 -9.19
C ASN A 2 5.66 16.05 -10.21
N GLY A 3 5.69 14.78 -10.62
CA GLY A 3 6.66 14.28 -11.60
C GLY A 3 8.13 14.30 -11.16
N ALA A 4 8.41 14.59 -9.89
CA ALA A 4 9.78 14.56 -9.37
C ALA A 4 10.33 13.13 -9.39
N ASP A 5 11.66 13.02 -9.52
CA ASP A 5 12.37 11.75 -9.42
C ASP A 5 13.00 11.62 -8.03
N LEU A 6 12.49 10.66 -7.26
CA LEU A 6 12.93 10.25 -5.93
C LEU A 6 13.16 8.73 -5.90
N GLU A 7 13.55 8.15 -7.04
CA GLU A 7 13.99 6.75 -7.11
C GLU A 7 15.10 6.49 -6.08
N GLU A 8 14.97 5.40 -5.32
CA GLU A 8 15.89 4.98 -4.24
C GLU A 8 16.07 6.01 -3.11
N ALA A 9 15.21 7.02 -3.01
CA ALA A 9 15.28 8.03 -1.95
C ALA A 9 15.03 7.42 -0.56
N ASN A 10 15.76 7.92 0.44
CA ASN A 10 15.48 7.64 1.84
C ASN A 10 14.53 8.71 2.40
N LEU A 11 13.29 8.30 2.67
CA LEU A 11 12.20 9.12 3.19
C LEU A 11 11.62 8.52 4.49
N ILE A 12 12.44 7.77 5.23
CA ILE A 12 12.05 7.16 6.50
C ILE A 12 11.53 8.23 7.46
N ASN A 13 10.35 7.99 8.05
CA ASN A 13 9.66 8.90 8.96
C ASN A 13 9.42 10.33 8.40
N ALA A 14 9.50 10.52 7.09
CA ALA A 14 9.24 11.82 6.48
C ALA A 14 7.79 12.23 6.69
N ASN A 15 7.55 13.51 6.99
CA ASN A 15 6.21 14.07 6.98
C ASN A 15 5.90 14.64 5.58
N LEU A 16 5.08 13.92 4.84
CA LEU A 16 4.58 14.23 3.50
C LEU A 16 3.04 14.29 3.48
N SER A 17 2.41 14.54 4.64
CA SER A 17 0.97 14.70 4.74
C SER A 17 0.47 15.82 3.80
N GLN A 18 -0.66 15.58 3.13
CA GLN A 18 -1.30 16.47 2.16
C GLN A 18 -0.42 16.87 0.95
N ALA A 19 0.74 16.25 0.78
CA ALA A 19 1.68 16.61 -0.28
C ALA A 19 1.08 16.34 -1.67
N GLN A 20 1.34 17.26 -2.60
CA GLN A 20 0.96 17.13 -4.00
C GLN A 20 2.12 16.49 -4.77
N MET A 21 1.98 15.20 -5.08
CA MET A 21 3.04 14.33 -5.64
C MET A 21 2.53 13.46 -6.79
N ARG A 22 1.65 14.02 -7.63
CA ARG A 22 1.09 13.30 -8.79
C ARG A 22 2.20 12.93 -9.76
N GLY A 23 2.20 11.69 -10.23
CA GLY A 23 3.20 11.17 -11.18
C GLY A 23 4.62 11.08 -10.62
N ILE A 24 4.82 11.17 -9.30
CA ILE A 24 6.15 11.09 -8.69
C ILE A 24 6.77 9.70 -8.93
N ARG A 25 8.09 9.64 -9.11
CA ARG A 25 8.85 8.39 -9.16
C ARG A 25 9.47 8.13 -7.81
N LEU A 26 9.03 7.06 -7.16
CA LEU A 26 9.48 6.56 -5.85
C LEU A 26 9.91 5.08 -5.96
N THR A 27 10.33 4.64 -7.15
CA THR A 27 10.80 3.27 -7.39
C THR A 27 11.88 2.93 -6.36
N LYS A 28 11.72 1.82 -5.62
CA LYS A 28 12.64 1.37 -4.55
C LYS A 28 12.92 2.38 -3.42
N ALA A 29 12.15 3.47 -3.30
CA ALA A 29 12.32 4.41 -2.20
C ALA A 29 12.00 3.75 -0.85
N ASP A 30 12.67 4.18 0.21
CA ASP A 30 12.35 3.77 1.58
C ASP A 30 11.47 4.83 2.25
N LEU A 31 10.20 4.49 2.43
CA LEU A 31 9.18 5.32 3.07
C LEU A 31 8.78 4.75 4.43
N THR A 32 9.61 3.91 5.05
CA THR A 32 9.26 3.25 6.32
C THR A 32 8.84 4.29 7.37
N GLY A 33 7.64 4.13 7.93
CA GLY A 33 7.10 5.05 8.95
C GLY A 33 6.75 6.46 8.45
N ALA A 34 6.78 6.73 7.14
CA ALA A 34 6.44 8.05 6.61
C ALA A 34 4.95 8.37 6.82
N ASN A 35 4.65 9.66 7.02
CA ASN A 35 3.29 10.16 7.03
C ASN A 35 2.92 10.69 5.64
N LEU A 36 2.00 10.00 4.95
CA LEU A 36 1.43 10.36 3.65
C LEU A 36 -0.09 10.55 3.75
N GLU A 37 -0.62 10.85 4.94
CA GLU A 37 -2.04 11.12 5.16
C GLU A 37 -2.53 12.21 4.20
N GLN A 38 -3.61 11.97 3.48
CA GLN A 38 -4.22 12.88 2.49
C GLN A 38 -3.30 13.29 1.33
N ALA A 39 -2.16 12.62 1.10
CA ALA A 39 -1.28 12.93 -0.02
C ALA A 39 -1.92 12.58 -1.38
N SER A 40 -1.61 13.37 -2.42
CA SER A 40 -2.00 13.05 -3.80
C SER A 40 -0.85 12.35 -4.52
N LEU A 41 -0.98 11.03 -4.67
CA LEU A 41 -0.04 10.10 -5.31
C LEU A 41 -0.60 9.53 -6.61
N MET A 42 -1.59 10.19 -7.21
CA MET A 42 -2.21 9.76 -8.46
C MET A 42 -1.14 9.60 -9.56
N TRP A 43 -1.14 8.46 -10.26
CA TRP A 43 -0.12 8.08 -11.25
C TRP A 43 1.32 7.89 -10.72
N ALA A 44 1.53 7.85 -9.40
CA ALA A 44 2.86 7.63 -8.84
C ALA A 44 3.41 6.24 -9.18
N ASN A 45 4.73 6.15 -9.36
CA ASN A 45 5.44 4.88 -9.45
C ASN A 45 6.11 4.56 -8.12
N LEU A 46 5.53 3.65 -7.35
CA LEU A 46 5.99 3.14 -6.05
C LEU A 46 6.50 1.70 -6.17
N ASN A 47 6.87 1.26 -7.37
CA ASN A 47 7.30 -0.12 -7.58
C ASN A 47 8.53 -0.44 -6.71
N TRP A 48 8.50 -1.57 -6.02
CA TRP A 48 9.56 -2.02 -5.11
C TRP A 48 9.85 -1.09 -3.93
N ALA A 49 9.04 -0.06 -3.69
CA ALA A 49 9.20 0.82 -2.54
C ALA A 49 8.92 0.09 -1.21
N ASN A 50 9.55 0.55 -0.13
CA ASN A 50 9.26 0.09 1.20
C ASN A 50 8.25 1.05 1.88
N LEU A 51 6.98 0.65 1.95
CA LEU A 51 5.89 1.40 2.60
C LEU A 51 5.53 0.82 3.98
N SER A 52 6.39 0.00 4.58
CA SER A 52 6.12 -0.59 5.88
C SER A 52 5.87 0.50 6.93
N GLN A 53 4.84 0.32 7.76
CA GLN A 53 4.44 1.28 8.81
C GLN A 53 4.07 2.68 8.28
N THR A 54 3.87 2.86 6.98
CA THR A 54 3.49 4.15 6.39
C THR A 54 2.02 4.47 6.68
N ASP A 55 1.73 5.74 6.95
CA ASP A 55 0.36 6.25 7.04
C ASP A 55 -0.12 6.76 5.67
N LEU A 56 -1.03 6.04 5.02
CA LEU A 56 -1.66 6.43 3.75
C LEU A 56 -3.15 6.74 3.93
N ARG A 57 -3.60 7.08 5.14
CA ARG A 57 -5.02 7.37 5.39
C ARG A 57 -5.49 8.52 4.52
N ASP A 58 -6.66 8.35 3.91
CA ASP A 58 -7.27 9.31 2.98
C ASP A 58 -6.40 9.73 1.78
N ALA A 59 -5.30 9.03 1.49
CA ALA A 59 -4.43 9.34 0.36
C ALA A 59 -5.07 8.93 -0.99
N ASP A 60 -4.76 9.67 -2.05
CA ASP A 60 -5.20 9.35 -3.41
C ASP A 60 -4.09 8.62 -4.18
N LEU A 61 -4.23 7.31 -4.32
CA LEU A 61 -3.32 6.43 -5.07
C LEU A 61 -3.94 5.91 -6.37
N ARG A 62 -4.99 6.58 -6.91
CA ARG A 62 -5.60 6.14 -8.17
C ARG A 62 -4.53 6.09 -9.27
N ASP A 63 -4.56 5.01 -10.03
CA ASP A 63 -3.59 4.73 -11.11
C ASP A 63 -2.11 4.69 -10.68
N ALA A 64 -1.82 4.60 -9.38
CA ALA A 64 -0.46 4.37 -8.91
C ALA A 64 -0.03 2.91 -9.14
N SER A 65 1.27 2.70 -9.37
CA SER A 65 1.86 1.38 -9.50
C SER A 65 2.61 1.01 -8.22
N LEU A 66 2.21 -0.09 -7.56
CA LEU A 66 2.81 -0.61 -6.32
C LEU A 66 3.38 -2.03 -6.51
N LEU A 67 3.83 -2.37 -7.72
CA LEU A 67 4.34 -3.71 -8.02
C LEU A 67 5.54 -4.03 -7.12
N GLY A 68 5.45 -5.10 -6.33
CA GLY A 68 6.51 -5.53 -5.43
C GLY A 68 6.78 -4.58 -4.25
N ALA A 69 5.91 -3.60 -4.00
CA ALA A 69 6.04 -2.74 -2.83
C ALA A 69 5.80 -3.53 -1.53
N LYS A 70 6.54 -3.21 -0.47
CA LYS A 70 6.30 -3.76 0.87
C LYS A 70 5.27 -2.90 1.57
N ILE A 71 4.20 -3.52 2.08
CA ILE A 71 3.05 -2.81 2.69
C ILE A 71 2.71 -3.33 4.10
N GLU A 72 3.70 -3.84 4.81
CA GLU A 72 3.50 -4.41 6.15
C GLU A 72 3.10 -3.32 7.14
N ASN A 73 1.97 -3.50 7.83
CA ASN A 73 1.42 -2.53 8.78
C ASN A 73 1.14 -1.13 8.17
N THR A 74 0.98 -1.03 6.85
CA THR A 74 0.59 0.23 6.20
C THR A 74 -0.89 0.53 6.46
N GLN A 75 -1.21 1.80 6.75
CA GLN A 75 -2.56 2.24 7.04
C GLN A 75 -3.24 2.77 5.77
N PHE A 76 -4.29 2.11 5.29
CA PHE A 76 -5.01 2.46 4.05
C PHE A 76 -6.45 2.96 4.28
N GLN A 77 -6.85 3.25 5.51
CA GLN A 77 -8.23 3.66 5.81
C GLN A 77 -8.59 4.92 5.01
N GLY A 78 -9.69 4.86 4.25
CA GLY A 78 -10.13 5.97 3.39
C GLY A 78 -9.30 6.20 2.11
N ALA A 79 -8.18 5.50 1.93
CA ALA A 79 -7.32 5.68 0.77
C ALA A 79 -8.00 5.24 -0.53
N GLN A 80 -7.81 6.02 -1.59
CA GLN A 80 -8.27 5.66 -2.93
C GLN A 80 -7.23 4.78 -3.61
N LEU A 81 -7.36 3.46 -3.45
CA LEU A 81 -6.38 2.49 -3.94
C LEU A 81 -6.49 2.22 -5.45
N PRO A 82 -5.37 1.90 -6.13
CA PRO A 82 -5.41 1.42 -7.51
C PRO A 82 -6.05 0.03 -7.58
N GLN A 83 -6.67 -0.28 -8.72
CA GLN A 83 -7.42 -1.53 -8.91
C GLN A 83 -6.55 -2.78 -8.69
N SER A 84 -5.27 -2.72 -9.05
CA SER A 84 -4.30 -3.79 -8.86
C SER A 84 -4.11 -4.13 -7.37
N LEU A 85 -4.00 -3.13 -6.51
CA LEU A 85 -3.84 -3.33 -5.08
C LEU A 85 -5.14 -3.79 -4.42
N LYS A 86 -6.29 -3.25 -4.84
CA LYS A 86 -7.60 -3.74 -4.36
C LYS A 86 -7.76 -5.23 -4.64
N LEU A 87 -7.48 -5.66 -5.87
CA LEU A 87 -7.52 -7.08 -6.24
C LEU A 87 -6.57 -7.93 -5.40
N TYR A 88 -5.35 -7.47 -5.14
CA TYR A 88 -4.39 -8.17 -4.29
C TYR A 88 -4.91 -8.33 -2.85
N LEU A 89 -5.44 -7.26 -2.24
CA LEU A 89 -5.97 -7.30 -0.88
C LEU A 89 -7.24 -8.18 -0.78
N ASP A 90 -8.12 -8.11 -1.77
CA ASP A 90 -9.33 -8.94 -1.85
C ASP A 90 -8.97 -10.44 -1.94
N LEU A 91 -7.94 -10.78 -2.73
CA LEU A 91 -7.42 -12.14 -2.85
C LEU A 91 -6.73 -12.62 -1.56
N ALA A 92 -5.99 -11.73 -0.88
CA ALA A 92 -5.34 -12.05 0.39
C ALA A 92 -6.38 -12.35 1.49
N MET A 93 -7.46 -11.58 1.56
CA MET A 93 -8.55 -11.78 2.52
C MET A 93 -9.37 -13.04 2.20
N THR A 94 -9.63 -13.34 0.92
CA THR A 94 -10.36 -14.55 0.53
C THR A 94 -9.56 -15.83 0.82
N CYS A 95 -8.23 -15.82 0.65
CA CYS A 95 -7.38 -16.93 1.09
C CYS A 95 -7.46 -17.17 2.61
N SER A 96 -7.46 -16.10 3.43
CA SER A 96 -7.60 -16.23 4.88
C SER A 96 -8.96 -16.81 5.28
N ASN A 97 -10.03 -16.40 4.62
CA ASN A 97 -11.37 -16.93 4.86
C ASN A 97 -11.53 -18.39 4.39
N LEU A 98 -10.95 -18.74 3.23
CA LEU A 98 -10.97 -20.12 2.73
C LEU A 98 -10.14 -21.06 3.60
N TYR A 99 -9.00 -20.60 4.12
CA TYR A 99 -8.18 -21.37 5.07
C TYR A 99 -8.93 -21.60 6.39
N GLN A 100 -9.56 -20.58 6.96
CA GLN A 100 -10.37 -20.71 8.18
C GLN A 100 -11.61 -21.61 7.98
N ALA A 101 -12.27 -21.52 6.82
CA ALA A 101 -13.39 -22.38 6.47
C ALA A 101 -12.97 -23.85 6.29
N HIS A 102 -11.76 -24.12 5.80
CA HIS A 102 -11.23 -25.49 5.69
C HIS A 102 -10.88 -26.09 7.05
N THR A 103 -10.28 -25.31 7.96
CA THR A 103 -9.96 -25.79 9.31
C THR A 103 -11.22 -26.10 10.14
N GLN A 104 -12.29 -25.31 10.03
CA GLN A 104 -13.56 -25.60 10.72
C GLN A 104 -14.25 -26.87 10.22
N LYS A 105 -14.04 -27.26 8.96
CA LYS A 105 -14.67 -28.46 8.39
C LYS A 105 -14.00 -29.76 8.85
N CYS A 106 -12.69 -29.74 9.16
CA CYS A 106 -11.99 -30.89 9.72
C CYS A 106 -12.39 -31.22 11.17
N ASP A 107 -12.85 -30.23 11.95
CA ASP A 107 -13.25 -30.45 13.35
C ASP A 107 -14.65 -31.05 13.52
N LEU A 108 -15.45 -31.12 12.44
CA LEU A 108 -16.84 -31.62 12.47
C LEU A 108 -17.01 -33.07 11.99
N GLU A 109 -15.93 -33.76 11.55
CA GLU A 109 -15.98 -35.16 11.09
C GLU A 109 -15.34 -36.17 12.07
N LEU A 110 -15.01 -35.75 13.30
CA LEU A 110 -14.45 -36.63 14.35
C LEU A 110 -15.36 -36.77 15.59
N GLY A 111 -16.66 -36.53 15.45
CA GLY A 111 -17.68 -36.75 16.50
C GLY A 111 -18.52 -37.98 16.26
#